data_AF-A0A1L8DXL7-F1
#
_entry.id   AF-A0A1L8DXL7-F1
#
_cell.length_a   1.000
_cell.length_b   1.000
_cell.length_c   1.000
_cell.angle_alpha   90.00
_cell.angle_beta   90.00
_cell.angle_gamma   90.00
#
_symmetry.space_group_name_H-M   'P 1'
#
loop_
_entity.id
_entity.type
_entity.pdbx_description
1 polymer ?
#
loop_
_entity_poly.entity_id
_entity_poly.type
_entity_poly.pdbx_seq_one_letter_code
_entity_poly.pdbx_strand_id
1 'polypeptide(L)'
;LFPTMSFRRKPGAPKHLNVITLPLGKHTGILKDSVVEIENEDSVKDLQDNGCYGTNISQSSEDGKDVLIISKEEAFFLHFYLKCLTILKDGQVLSTENLFEHFRKDKRDFISTFIAYCYLKSKGWVIKSGLKFAGDFLLYKEGPHAYHSSYVVSVEDDNPEGEQEKMTGRDLQRFHRVAEASGKELLVITVNYPLGFKGEDFKWQDDAFEKFSIAEMRPMRFTFNP
;
A
#
# COMPACT_ATOMS: atom_id res chain seq x y z
N LEU A 1 22.74 -3.59 -19.67
CA LEU A 1 23.14 -3.31 -18.27
C LEU A 1 21.99 -2.55 -17.63
N PHE A 2 21.19 -3.19 -16.77
CA PHE A 2 20.19 -2.46 -15.99
C PHE A 2 20.93 -1.45 -15.09
N PRO A 3 20.51 -0.18 -15.02
CA PRO A 3 21.13 0.76 -14.10
C PRO A 3 21.00 0.18 -12.69
N THR A 4 22.11 0.11 -11.96
CA THR A 4 22.13 -0.27 -10.55
C THR A 4 21.20 0.67 -9.79
N MET A 5 20.10 0.14 -9.24
CA MET A 5 19.18 0.89 -8.40
C MET A 5 19.97 1.58 -7.28
N SER A 6 20.03 2.91 -7.31
CA SER A 6 20.71 3.68 -6.27
C SER A 6 19.69 4.12 -5.21
N PHE A 7 19.76 3.50 -4.03
CA PHE A 7 18.90 3.87 -2.91
C PHE A 7 19.47 5.09 -2.19
N ARG A 8 18.71 6.19 -2.15
CA ARG A 8 19.13 7.42 -1.45
C ARG A 8 18.83 7.35 0.03
N ARG A 9 19.86 7.06 0.83
CA ARG A 9 19.80 7.06 2.29
C ARG A 9 19.76 8.50 2.84
N LYS A 10 18.98 8.73 3.90
CA LYS A 10 18.91 10.03 4.56
C LYS A 10 20.19 10.32 5.36
N PRO A 11 20.69 11.57 5.34
CA PRO A 11 21.79 11.98 6.21
C PRO A 11 21.46 11.73 7.68
N GLY A 12 22.39 11.14 8.44
CA GLY A 12 22.22 10.89 9.88
C GLY A 12 21.37 9.66 10.25
N ALA A 13 20.79 8.94 9.29
CA ALA A 13 20.07 7.69 9.59
C ALA A 13 21.03 6.64 10.22
N PRO A 14 20.58 5.81 11.18
CA PRO A 14 21.38 4.76 11.79
C PRO A 14 21.98 3.79 10.76
N LYS A 15 23.22 3.32 10.96
CA LYS A 15 23.91 2.38 10.02
C LYS A 15 23.35 0.96 10.05
N HIS A 16 22.77 0.56 11.17
CA HIS A 16 22.06 -0.69 11.34
C HIS A 16 20.61 -0.32 11.65
N LEU A 17 19.75 -0.31 10.63
CA LEU A 17 18.33 -0.40 10.90
C LEU A 17 17.98 -1.85 11.16
N ASN A 18 17.01 -2.06 12.04
CA ASN A 18 16.40 -3.36 12.20
C ASN A 18 15.93 -3.83 10.82
N VAL A 19 16.23 -5.08 10.49
CA VAL A 19 15.60 -5.78 9.37
C VAL A 19 14.10 -5.56 9.49
N ILE A 20 13.38 -5.32 8.39
CA ILE A 20 11.92 -5.23 8.41
C ILE A 20 11.39 -6.51 9.06
N THR A 21 10.95 -6.39 10.30
CA THR A 21 10.43 -7.49 11.11
C THR A 21 8.91 -7.52 11.01
N LEU A 22 8.33 -8.68 11.30
CA LEU A 22 6.89 -8.82 11.42
C LEU A 22 6.43 -8.26 12.78
N PRO A 23 5.25 -7.62 12.85
CA PRO A 23 4.63 -7.27 14.13
C PRO A 23 4.56 -8.50 15.04
N LEU A 24 4.89 -8.30 16.32
CA LEU A 24 4.99 -9.39 17.31
C LEU A 24 3.70 -9.51 18.14
N GLY A 25 2.97 -8.40 18.27
CA GLY A 25 1.76 -8.31 19.08
C GLY A 25 0.50 -8.78 18.36
N LYS A 26 -0.58 -8.91 19.15
CA LYS A 26 -1.95 -8.90 18.64
C LYS A 26 -2.53 -7.52 18.86
N HIS A 27 -3.06 -6.95 17.80
CA HIS A 27 -3.57 -5.59 17.78
C HIS A 27 -5.07 -5.60 17.49
N THR A 28 -5.74 -4.57 17.97
CA THR A 28 -7.15 -4.33 17.69
C THR A 28 -7.29 -2.96 17.05
N GLY A 29 -7.92 -2.92 15.87
CA GLY A 29 -8.25 -1.69 15.16
C GLY A 29 -9.76 -1.47 15.12
N ILE A 30 -10.16 -0.20 15.16
CA ILE A 30 -11.56 0.21 15.06
C ILE A 30 -11.76 0.78 13.66
N LEU A 31 -12.66 0.17 12.89
CA LEU A 31 -13.07 0.69 11.60
C LEU A 31 -14.12 1.78 11.81
N LYS A 32 -13.72 3.04 11.60
CA LYS A 32 -14.59 4.22 11.63
C LYS A 32 -14.65 4.82 10.21
N ASP A 33 -15.85 5.06 9.72
CA ASP A 33 -16.12 5.52 8.36
C ASP A 33 -15.46 4.64 7.29
N SER A 34 -14.34 5.10 6.74
CA SER A 34 -13.58 4.44 5.66
C SER A 34 -12.13 4.13 6.06
N VAL A 35 -11.75 4.29 7.34
CA VAL A 35 -10.39 4.11 7.85
C VAL A 35 -10.35 3.22 9.09
N VAL A 36 -9.23 2.54 9.30
CA VAL A 36 -9.00 1.72 10.50
C VAL A 36 -8.08 2.48 11.44
N GLU A 37 -8.56 2.75 12.64
CA GLU A 37 -7.85 3.50 13.68
C GLU A 37 -7.33 2.56 14.77
N ILE A 38 -6.12 2.80 15.24
CA ILE A 38 -5.51 2.11 16.37
C ILE A 38 -5.03 3.16 17.37
N GLU A 39 -5.61 3.13 18.57
CA GLU A 39 -5.34 4.11 19.64
C GLU A 39 -4.39 3.55 20.72
N ASN A 40 -4.16 2.23 20.76
CA ASN A 40 -3.32 1.60 21.77
C ASN A 40 -1.82 1.86 21.48
N GLU A 41 -1.14 2.60 22.37
CA GLU A 41 0.26 3.03 22.19
C GLU A 41 1.23 1.87 21.92
N ASP A 42 1.12 0.75 22.64
CA ASP A 42 1.98 -0.42 22.42
C ASP A 42 1.79 -1.00 21.02
N SER A 43 0.54 -1.05 20.54
CA SER A 43 0.21 -1.50 19.18
C SER A 43 0.70 -0.53 18.12
N VAL A 44 0.59 0.78 18.37
CA VAL A 44 1.12 1.81 17.47
C VAL A 44 2.63 1.67 17.33
N LYS A 45 3.32 1.52 18.46
CA LYS A 45 4.78 1.34 18.49
C LYS A 45 5.21 0.06 17.77
N ASP A 46 4.57 -1.08 18.05
CA ASP A 46 4.91 -2.36 17.42
C ASP A 46 4.70 -2.33 15.90
N LEU A 47 3.59 -1.77 15.42
CA LEU A 47 3.28 -1.68 13.98
C LEU A 47 4.21 -0.70 13.24
N GLN A 48 4.63 0.38 13.88
CA GLN A 48 5.56 1.35 13.30
C GLN A 48 6.99 0.79 13.26
N ASP A 49 7.45 0.19 14.36
CA ASP A 49 8.80 -0.39 14.48
C ASP A 49 8.96 -1.61 13.57
N ASN A 50 7.91 -2.43 13.42
CA ASN A 50 7.93 -3.69 12.68
C ASN A 50 7.16 -3.58 11.36
N GLY A 51 7.72 -2.80 10.42
CA GLY A 51 7.23 -2.72 9.03
C GLY A 51 6.59 -1.40 8.64
N CYS A 52 6.67 -0.39 9.51
CA CYS A 52 6.21 0.99 9.28
C CYS A 52 4.75 1.07 8.81
N TYR A 53 3.85 0.28 9.41
CA TYR A 53 2.44 0.23 9.04
C TYR A 53 1.68 1.45 9.55
N GLY A 54 0.82 2.04 8.71
CA GLY A 54 -0.04 3.15 9.09
C GLY A 54 0.62 4.53 9.13
N THR A 55 -0.18 5.56 9.38
CA THR A 55 0.24 6.95 9.47
C THR A 55 -0.24 7.53 10.79
N ASN A 56 0.69 8.05 11.60
CA ASN A 56 0.35 8.73 12.84
C ASN A 56 -0.34 10.06 12.52
N ILE A 57 -1.51 10.27 13.13
CA ILE A 57 -2.19 11.56 13.15
C ILE A 57 -2.19 12.05 14.58
N SER A 58 -1.45 13.13 14.82
CA SER A 58 -1.52 13.90 16.06
C SER A 58 -2.87 14.62 16.07
N GLN A 59 -3.86 14.11 16.80
CA GLN A 59 -5.08 14.88 17.01
C GLN A 59 -4.78 16.00 18.01
N SER A 60 -5.00 17.24 17.59
CA SER A 60 -4.99 18.43 18.47
C SER A 60 -6.26 18.48 19.32
N SER A 61 -6.54 17.41 20.06
CA SER A 61 -7.63 17.28 21.02
C SER A 61 -7.02 17.21 22.43
N GLU A 62 -7.74 17.69 23.44
CA GLU A 62 -7.26 17.88 24.83
C GLU A 62 -6.63 16.64 25.52
N ASP A 63 -6.79 15.44 24.95
CA ASP A 63 -6.32 14.16 25.50
C ASP A 63 -5.00 13.65 24.88
N GLY A 64 -4.42 14.34 23.88
CA GLY A 64 -3.03 14.16 23.42
C GLY A 64 -2.60 12.76 22.91
N LYS A 65 -3.53 11.83 22.70
CA LYS A 65 -3.22 10.46 22.27
C LYS A 65 -2.96 10.40 20.76
N ASP A 66 -1.83 9.80 20.38
CA ASP A 66 -1.50 9.51 18.98
C ASP A 66 -2.44 8.43 18.45
N VAL A 67 -3.14 8.72 17.35
CA VAL A 67 -3.97 7.75 16.64
C VAL A 67 -3.24 7.29 15.38
N LEU A 68 -3.10 5.97 15.23
CA LEU A 68 -2.52 5.38 14.05
C LEU A 68 -3.62 5.02 13.05
N ILE A 69 -3.58 5.66 11.87
CA ILE A 69 -4.50 5.36 10.77
C ILE A 69 -3.86 4.32 9.83
N ILE A 70 -4.55 3.21 9.63
CA ILE A 70 -4.14 2.12 8.75
C ILE A 70 -4.94 2.18 7.44
N SER A 71 -4.27 2.05 6.28
CA SER A 71 -4.97 1.94 5.00
C SER A 71 -5.75 0.61 4.90
N LYS A 72 -6.71 0.51 3.98
CA LYS A 72 -7.46 -0.75 3.78
C LYS A 72 -6.55 -1.90 3.39
N GLU A 73 -5.57 -1.65 2.52
CA GLU A 73 -4.60 -2.65 2.08
C GLU A 73 -3.69 -3.09 3.22
N GLU A 74 -3.16 -2.14 4.00
CA GLU A 74 -2.37 -2.45 5.19
C GLU A 74 -3.20 -3.25 6.21
N ALA A 75 -4.42 -2.82 6.50
CA ALA A 75 -5.30 -3.43 7.49
C ALA A 75 -5.69 -4.86 7.10
N PHE A 76 -6.07 -5.07 5.84
CA PHE A 76 -6.43 -6.39 5.35
C PHE A 76 -5.20 -7.32 5.29
N PHE A 77 -4.03 -6.80 4.93
CA PHE A 77 -2.78 -7.57 4.97
C PHE A 77 -2.42 -8.02 6.40
N LEU A 78 -2.49 -7.10 7.37
CA LEU A 78 -2.22 -7.39 8.79
C LEU A 78 -3.22 -8.40 9.38
N HIS A 79 -4.49 -8.29 8.96
CA HIS A 79 -5.55 -9.20 9.39
C HIS A 79 -5.40 -10.60 8.79
N PHE A 80 -5.27 -10.70 7.46
CA PHE A 80 -5.33 -11.99 6.76
C PHE A 80 -3.99 -12.72 6.74
N TYR A 81 -2.92 -12.08 6.24
CA TYR A 81 -1.62 -12.73 6.07
C TYR A 81 -0.83 -12.82 7.36
N LEU A 82 -0.79 -11.72 8.13
CA LEU A 82 -0.02 -11.68 9.37
C LEU A 82 -0.80 -12.14 10.60
N LYS A 83 -2.14 -12.19 10.50
CA LYS A 83 -3.05 -12.65 11.57
C LYS A 83 -2.80 -11.94 12.91
N CYS A 84 -2.34 -10.69 12.84
CA CYS A 84 -1.96 -9.89 13.99
C CYS A 84 -2.93 -8.72 14.25
N LEU A 85 -3.85 -8.42 13.34
CA LEU A 85 -4.84 -7.35 13.50
C LEU A 85 -6.27 -7.89 13.51
N THR A 86 -7.00 -7.62 14.59
CA THR A 86 -8.46 -7.83 14.68
C THR A 86 -9.16 -6.50 14.46
N ILE A 87 -10.19 -6.48 13.59
CA ILE A 87 -10.89 -5.24 13.24
C ILE A 87 -12.31 -5.27 13.79
N LEU A 88 -12.64 -4.25 14.57
CA LEU A 88 -13.95 -4.02 15.15
C LEU A 88 -14.70 -2.97 14.35
N LYS A 89 -15.98 -3.21 14.11
CA LYS A 89 -16.92 -2.20 13.58
C LYS A 89 -18.17 -2.20 14.45
N ASP A 90 -18.58 -1.04 14.94
CA ASP A 90 -19.74 -0.90 15.83
C ASP A 90 -19.70 -1.85 17.04
N GLY A 91 -18.49 -2.08 17.58
CA GLY A 91 -18.24 -2.98 18.71
C GLY A 91 -18.19 -4.47 18.38
N GLN A 92 -18.39 -4.87 17.12
CA GLN A 92 -18.37 -6.27 16.69
C GLN A 92 -17.12 -6.60 15.86
N VAL A 93 -16.56 -7.79 16.06
CA VAL A 93 -15.43 -8.28 15.26
C VAL A 93 -15.92 -8.64 13.86
N LEU A 94 -15.29 -8.07 12.84
CA LEU A 94 -15.57 -8.43 11.46
C LEU A 94 -14.85 -9.73 11.08
N SER A 95 -15.57 -10.64 10.41
CA SER A 95 -14.94 -11.80 9.75
C SER A 95 -14.11 -11.34 8.55
N THR A 96 -13.19 -12.18 8.09
CA THR A 96 -12.33 -11.87 6.93
C THR A 96 -13.16 -11.57 5.67
N GLU A 97 -14.22 -12.33 5.43
CA GLU A 97 -15.12 -12.14 4.28
C GLU A 97 -15.88 -10.82 4.39
N ASN A 98 -16.45 -10.53 5.56
CA ASN A 98 -17.19 -9.28 5.79
C ASN A 98 -16.28 -8.05 5.69
N LEU A 99 -15.04 -8.15 6.19
CA LEU A 99 -14.04 -7.11 6.09
C LEU A 99 -13.64 -6.87 4.63
N PHE A 100 -13.37 -7.95 3.89
CA PHE A 100 -13.02 -7.87 2.47
C PHE A 100 -14.14 -7.20 1.67
N GLU A 101 -15.38 -7.66 1.82
CA GLU A 101 -16.55 -7.08 1.15
C GLU A 101 -16.77 -5.62 1.53
N HIS A 102 -16.51 -5.25 2.79
CA HIS A 102 -16.60 -3.87 3.22
C HIS A 102 -15.58 -2.97 2.50
N PHE A 103 -14.31 -3.36 2.47
CA PHE A 103 -13.26 -2.60 1.80
C PHE A 103 -13.45 -2.52 0.28
N ARG A 104 -13.88 -3.62 -0.32
CA ARG A 104 -14.21 -3.70 -1.73
C ARG A 104 -15.33 -2.74 -2.14
N LYS A 105 -16.38 -2.62 -1.31
CA LYS A 105 -17.50 -1.71 -1.57
C LYS A 105 -17.12 -0.25 -1.38
N ASP A 106 -16.26 0.03 -0.41
CA ASP A 106 -15.85 1.40 -0.08
C ASP A 106 -14.79 1.95 -1.06
N LYS A 107 -13.90 1.10 -1.57
CA LYS A 107 -12.83 1.47 -2.52
C LYS A 107 -12.93 0.62 -3.80
N ARG A 108 -13.24 1.28 -4.92
CA ARG A 108 -13.52 0.63 -6.23
C ARG A 108 -12.35 -0.23 -6.74
N ASP A 109 -11.14 0.28 -6.61
CA ASP A 109 -9.87 -0.32 -7.02
C ASP A 109 -9.23 -1.17 -5.91
N PHE A 110 -9.95 -1.50 -4.84
CA PHE A 110 -9.37 -2.20 -3.68
C PHE A 110 -8.74 -3.54 -4.04
N ILE A 111 -9.33 -4.30 -4.97
CA ILE A 111 -8.81 -5.62 -5.39
C ILE A 111 -7.43 -5.46 -6.02
N SER A 112 -7.32 -4.59 -7.03
CA SER A 112 -6.07 -4.35 -7.73
C SER A 112 -5.02 -3.73 -6.81
N THR A 113 -5.38 -2.74 -5.99
CA THR A 113 -4.42 -2.14 -5.05
C THR A 113 -3.97 -3.12 -3.96
N PHE A 114 -4.84 -4.01 -3.48
CA PHE A 114 -4.47 -5.03 -2.51
C PHE A 114 -3.55 -6.10 -3.10
N ILE A 115 -3.82 -6.58 -4.32
CA ILE A 115 -2.96 -7.52 -5.03
C ILE A 115 -1.58 -6.90 -5.27
N ALA A 116 -1.53 -5.66 -5.76
CA ALA A 116 -0.30 -4.91 -5.95
C ALA A 116 0.46 -4.75 -4.62
N TYR A 117 -0.24 -4.41 -3.53
CA TYR A 117 0.34 -4.29 -2.20
C TYR A 117 1.00 -5.60 -1.74
N CYS A 118 0.31 -6.74 -1.88
CA CYS A 118 0.85 -8.05 -1.50
C CYS A 118 2.09 -8.42 -2.30
N TYR A 119 2.08 -8.15 -3.60
CA TYR A 119 3.21 -8.38 -4.48
C TYR A 119 4.43 -7.50 -4.13
N LEU A 120 4.20 -6.22 -3.84
CA LEU A 120 5.27 -5.31 -3.42
C LEU A 120 5.82 -5.69 -2.04
N LYS A 121 4.97 -6.18 -1.13
CA LYS A 121 5.40 -6.75 0.16
C LYS A 121 6.24 -8.02 -0.02
N SER A 122 5.89 -8.90 -0.94
CA SER A 122 6.68 -10.12 -1.19
C SER A 122 8.09 -9.81 -1.74
N LYS A 123 8.26 -8.65 -2.38
CA LYS A 123 9.56 -8.10 -2.80
C LYS A 123 10.35 -7.39 -1.69
N GLY A 124 9.81 -7.32 -0.47
CA GLY A 124 10.47 -6.73 0.69
C GLY A 124 10.39 -5.20 0.77
N TRP A 125 9.48 -4.56 0.03
CA TRP A 125 9.31 -3.10 0.13
C TRP A 125 8.56 -2.70 1.39
N VAL A 126 9.00 -1.60 2.01
CA VAL A 126 8.12 -0.81 2.89
C VAL A 126 7.25 0.09 2.02
N ILE A 127 5.94 -0.03 2.19
CA ILE A 127 4.92 0.61 1.35
C ILE A 127 4.20 1.66 2.19
N LYS A 128 4.19 2.92 1.74
CA LYS A 128 3.38 4.00 2.35
C LYS A 128 2.41 4.56 1.31
N SER A 129 1.46 5.39 1.75
CA SER A 129 0.55 6.10 0.84
C SER A 129 1.31 6.97 -0.18
N GLY A 130 0.92 6.84 -1.44
CA GLY A 130 1.42 7.61 -2.58
C GLY A 130 0.75 8.96 -2.82
N LEU A 131 -0.32 9.28 -2.07
CA LEU A 131 -1.24 10.37 -2.38
C LEU A 131 -0.55 11.73 -2.60
N LYS A 132 0.48 12.04 -1.80
CA LYS A 132 1.27 13.28 -1.91
C LYS A 132 2.01 13.44 -3.24
N PHE A 133 2.22 12.34 -3.97
CA PHE A 133 2.93 12.30 -5.26
C PHE A 133 2.02 11.78 -6.38
N ALA A 134 0.69 11.88 -6.18
CA ALA A 134 -0.36 11.42 -7.07
C ALA A 134 -0.37 9.90 -7.37
N GLY A 135 0.52 9.11 -6.78
CA GLY A 135 0.47 7.65 -6.91
C GLY A 135 -0.37 6.99 -5.83
N ASP A 136 -0.54 5.68 -5.96
CA ASP A 136 -1.18 4.84 -4.95
C ASP A 136 -0.23 4.56 -3.79
N PHE A 137 1.03 4.26 -4.11
CA PHE A 137 2.04 3.89 -3.12
C PHE A 137 3.38 4.60 -3.28
N LEU A 138 4.13 4.65 -2.17
CA LEU A 138 5.56 4.96 -2.12
C LEU A 138 6.32 3.75 -1.63
N LEU A 139 7.42 3.43 -2.32
CA LEU A 139 8.28 2.31 -1.96
C LEU A 139 9.56 2.78 -1.30
N TYR A 140 9.87 2.21 -0.15
CA TYR A 140 11.08 2.43 0.62
C TYR A 140 11.81 1.10 0.80
N LYS A 141 13.14 1.13 0.67
CA LYS A 141 13.99 -0.04 0.88
C LYS A 141 13.88 -0.60 2.31
N GLU A 142 13.91 0.28 3.30
CA GLU A 142 13.87 -0.10 4.73
C GLU A 142 12.84 0.73 5.52
N GLY A 143 12.63 2.00 5.14
CA GLY A 143 11.54 2.80 5.70
C GLY A 143 11.77 4.31 5.56
N PRO A 144 10.75 5.14 5.86
CA PRO A 144 10.82 6.58 5.72
C PRO A 144 11.84 7.26 6.64
N HIS A 145 12.17 6.67 7.79
CA HIS A 145 13.19 7.22 8.71
C HIS A 145 14.61 7.09 8.16
N ALA A 146 14.84 6.08 7.30
CA ALA A 146 16.16 5.69 6.84
C ALA A 146 16.46 6.13 5.41
N TYR A 147 15.49 5.99 4.52
CA TYR A 147 15.66 6.19 3.08
C TYR A 147 14.63 7.18 2.56
N HIS A 148 14.98 7.91 1.50
CA HIS A 148 13.97 8.51 0.65
C HIS A 148 13.24 7.40 -0.10
N SER A 149 11.94 7.56 -0.36
CA SER A 149 11.22 6.63 -1.22
C SER A 149 11.87 6.57 -2.59
N SER A 150 12.02 5.39 -3.15
CA SER A 150 12.63 5.17 -4.46
C SER A 150 11.60 5.30 -5.59
N TYR A 151 10.40 4.77 -5.36
CA TYR A 151 9.34 4.72 -6.35
C TYR A 151 8.09 5.46 -5.88
N VAL A 152 7.43 6.13 -6.82
CA VAL A 152 5.99 6.38 -6.79
C VAL A 152 5.35 5.28 -7.63
N VAL A 153 4.36 4.60 -7.07
CA VAL A 153 3.64 3.52 -7.77
C VAL A 153 2.30 4.03 -8.23
N SER A 154 1.96 3.74 -9.49
CA SER A 154 0.59 3.81 -10.00
C SER A 154 0.12 2.39 -10.27
N VAL A 155 -1.02 2.01 -9.71
CA VAL A 155 -1.66 0.72 -9.93
C VAL A 155 -2.69 0.89 -11.05
N GLU A 156 -2.55 0.11 -12.10
CA GLU A 156 -3.54 0.00 -13.16
C GLU A 156 -4.41 -1.22 -12.93
N ASP A 157 -5.72 -0.98 -12.94
CA ASP A 157 -6.74 -2.00 -12.84
C ASP A 157 -7.20 -2.41 -14.25
N ASP A 158 -6.85 -3.63 -14.69
CA ASP A 158 -7.30 -4.17 -15.99
C ASP A 158 -8.60 -4.99 -15.84
N ASN A 159 -9.43 -4.66 -14.83
CA ASN A 159 -10.73 -5.30 -14.66
C ASN A 159 -11.61 -5.08 -15.91
N PRO A 160 -12.05 -6.16 -16.59
CA PRO A 160 -12.86 -6.05 -17.80
C PRO A 160 -14.25 -5.44 -17.59
N GLU A 161 -14.78 -5.46 -16.35
CA GLU A 161 -16.06 -4.80 -16.00
C GLU A 161 -15.87 -3.36 -15.51
N GLY A 162 -14.63 -2.92 -15.33
CA GLY A 162 -14.33 -1.59 -14.81
C GLY A 162 -14.59 -0.50 -15.85
N GLU A 163 -15.19 0.61 -15.42
CA GLU A 163 -15.27 1.85 -16.21
C GLU A 163 -13.96 2.66 -16.17
N GLN A 164 -12.90 2.16 -15.53
CA GLN A 164 -11.63 2.87 -15.45
C GLN A 164 -10.96 2.93 -16.83
N GLU A 165 -10.74 4.15 -17.30
CA GLU A 165 -9.95 4.39 -18.49
C GLU A 165 -8.50 3.94 -18.24
N LYS A 166 -7.94 3.21 -19.20
CA LYS A 166 -6.50 2.88 -19.18
C LYS A 166 -5.68 4.16 -19.15
N MET A 167 -4.56 4.13 -18.41
CA MET A 167 -3.69 5.28 -18.30
C MET A 167 -3.26 5.77 -19.69
N THR A 168 -3.56 7.03 -20.00
CA THR A 168 -3.16 7.60 -21.29
C THR A 168 -1.69 7.98 -21.29
N GLY A 169 -1.09 8.13 -22.47
CA GLY A 169 0.29 8.63 -22.57
C GLY A 169 0.49 10.02 -21.93
N ARG A 170 -0.57 10.85 -21.85
CA ARG A 170 -0.53 12.15 -21.16
C ARG A 170 -0.50 11.99 -19.65
N ASP A 171 -1.26 11.05 -19.11
CA ASP A 171 -1.27 10.76 -17.67
C ASP A 171 0.07 10.19 -17.24
N LEU A 172 0.63 9.28 -18.05
CA LEU A 172 1.98 8.77 -17.85
C LEU A 172 3.03 9.89 -17.79
N GLN A 173 2.97 10.85 -18.72
CA GLN A 173 3.87 12.01 -18.70
C GLN A 173 3.69 12.89 -17.45
N ARG A 174 2.44 13.08 -16.98
CA ARG A 174 2.15 13.84 -15.75
C ARG A 174 2.75 13.15 -14.53
N PHE A 175 2.55 11.84 -14.40
CA PHE A 175 3.12 11.06 -13.30
C PHE A 175 4.65 11.07 -13.33
N HIS A 176 5.24 10.89 -14.51
CA HIS A 176 6.69 10.95 -14.67
C HIS A 176 7.25 12.29 -14.19
N ARG A 177 6.61 13.41 -14.54
CA ARG A 177 7.02 14.75 -14.08
C ARG A 177 6.96 14.90 -12.56
N VAL A 178 5.90 14.40 -11.91
CA VAL A 178 5.74 14.50 -10.45
C VAL A 178 6.77 13.62 -9.73
N ALA A 179 7.01 12.41 -10.22
CA ALA A 179 8.04 11.52 -9.70
C ALA A 179 9.43 12.17 -9.81
N GLU A 180 9.78 12.67 -11.00
CA GLU A 180 11.07 13.29 -11.29
C GLU A 180 11.33 14.54 -10.46
N ALA A 181 10.35 15.45 -10.37
CA ALA A 181 10.44 16.67 -9.57
C ALA A 181 10.71 16.40 -8.09
N SER A 182 10.36 15.21 -7.62
CA SER A 182 10.53 14.79 -6.23
C SER A 182 11.63 13.74 -6.04
N GLY A 183 12.47 13.53 -7.05
CA GLY A 183 13.65 12.65 -7.04
C GLY A 183 13.34 11.16 -7.03
N LYS A 184 12.12 10.77 -7.41
CA LYS A 184 11.60 9.39 -7.43
C LYS A 184 11.47 8.89 -8.86
N GLU A 185 11.44 7.57 -9.01
CA GLU A 185 11.10 6.92 -10.27
C GLU A 185 9.62 6.51 -10.28
N LEU A 186 8.99 6.52 -11.45
CA LEU A 186 7.63 6.00 -11.61
C LEU A 186 7.70 4.48 -11.83
N LEU A 187 6.88 3.74 -11.08
CA LEU A 187 6.63 2.31 -11.28
C LEU A 187 5.15 2.13 -11.57
N VAL A 188 4.83 1.53 -12.71
CA VAL A 188 3.45 1.16 -13.05
C VAL A 188 3.28 -0.32 -12.78
N ILE A 189 2.25 -0.66 -12.01
CA ILE A 189 1.88 -2.03 -11.67
C ILE A 189 0.51 -2.28 -12.28
N THR A 190 0.44 -3.12 -13.30
CA THR A 190 -0.84 -3.52 -13.91
C THR A 190 -1.28 -4.84 -13.32
N VAL A 191 -2.48 -4.88 -12.75
CA VAL A 191 -3.11 -6.11 -12.25
C VAL A 191 -4.06 -6.65 -13.31
N ASN A 192 -3.70 -7.80 -13.88
CA ASN A 192 -4.50 -8.46 -14.91
C ASN A 192 -5.49 -9.42 -14.26
N TYR A 193 -6.76 -9.22 -14.55
CA TYR A 193 -7.86 -10.05 -14.07
C TYR A 193 -8.03 -11.30 -14.93
N PRO A 194 -8.51 -12.42 -14.36
CA PRO A 194 -8.78 -13.62 -15.14
C PRO A 194 -9.88 -13.37 -16.20
N LEU A 195 -9.80 -14.10 -17.31
CA LEU A 195 -10.81 -14.03 -18.37
C LEU A 195 -12.20 -14.39 -17.82
N GLY A 196 -13.19 -13.55 -18.12
CA GLY A 196 -14.57 -13.74 -17.64
C GLY A 196 -14.75 -13.43 -16.16
N PHE A 197 -13.83 -12.69 -15.55
CA PHE A 197 -14.01 -12.17 -14.18
C PHE A 197 -15.32 -11.39 -14.07
N LYS A 198 -16.11 -11.72 -13.05
CA LYS A 198 -17.32 -11.00 -12.67
C LYS A 198 -17.18 -10.49 -11.26
N GLY A 199 -17.33 -9.18 -11.09
CA GLY A 199 -17.23 -8.53 -9.80
C GLY A 199 -18.27 -9.09 -8.83
N GLU A 200 -19.54 -9.11 -9.21
CA GLU A 200 -20.63 -9.50 -8.30
C GLU A 200 -20.48 -10.92 -7.71
N ASP A 201 -19.87 -11.83 -8.47
CA ASP A 201 -19.65 -13.22 -8.06
C ASP A 201 -18.35 -13.41 -7.27
N PHE A 202 -17.43 -12.46 -7.33
CA PHE A 202 -16.15 -12.55 -6.63
C PHE A 202 -16.37 -12.45 -5.13
N LYS A 203 -16.00 -13.50 -4.40
CA LYS A 203 -16.02 -13.54 -2.94
C LYS A 203 -14.65 -13.94 -2.44
N TRP A 204 -14.31 -13.45 -1.25
CA TRP A 204 -13.09 -13.86 -0.58
C TRP A 204 -13.03 -15.38 -0.37
N GLN A 205 -11.90 -15.98 -0.74
CA GLN A 205 -11.50 -17.38 -0.52
C GLN A 205 -9.97 -17.42 -0.38
N ASP A 206 -9.40 -18.46 0.22
CA ASP A 206 -7.95 -18.54 0.50
C ASP A 206 -7.08 -18.48 -0.76
N ASP A 207 -7.59 -18.94 -1.91
CA ASP A 207 -6.95 -18.95 -3.23
C ASP A 207 -7.52 -17.87 -4.19
N ALA A 208 -8.27 -16.90 -3.66
CA ALA A 208 -9.06 -15.96 -4.47
C ALA A 208 -8.24 -15.16 -5.50
N PHE A 209 -6.92 -15.04 -5.31
CA PHE A 209 -6.04 -14.29 -6.21
C PHE A 209 -5.10 -15.14 -7.06
N GLU A 210 -5.18 -16.47 -7.01
CA GLU A 210 -4.25 -17.35 -7.74
C GLU A 210 -4.27 -17.11 -9.27
N LYS A 211 -5.45 -16.78 -9.80
CA LYS A 211 -5.65 -16.56 -11.25
C LYS A 211 -5.32 -15.15 -11.71
N PHE A 212 -5.01 -14.23 -10.79
CA PHE A 212 -4.60 -12.88 -11.13
C PHE A 212 -3.11 -12.87 -11.47
N SER A 213 -2.70 -11.99 -12.37
CA SER A 213 -1.30 -11.80 -12.70
C SER A 213 -0.91 -10.33 -12.64
N ILE A 214 0.39 -10.07 -12.50
CA ILE A 214 0.92 -8.71 -12.36
C ILE A 214 1.96 -8.47 -13.44
N ALA A 215 1.84 -7.34 -14.13
CA ALA A 215 2.87 -6.80 -15.00
C ALA A 215 3.50 -5.56 -14.36
N GLU A 216 4.84 -5.50 -14.39
CA GLU A 216 5.58 -4.32 -13.96
C GLU A 216 6.10 -3.56 -15.17
N MET A 217 5.85 -2.26 -15.22
CA MET A 217 6.46 -1.37 -16.19
C MET A 217 7.22 -0.26 -15.47
N ARG A 218 8.47 -0.06 -15.87
CA ARG A 218 9.28 1.11 -15.50
C ARG A 218 9.44 1.96 -16.74
N PRO A 219 8.65 3.03 -16.89
CA PRO A 219 8.76 3.93 -18.02
C PRO A 219 10.20 4.44 -18.11
N MET A 220 10.93 4.03 -19.15
CA MET A 220 12.30 4.49 -19.32
C MET A 220 12.29 5.97 -19.67
N ARG A 221 13.25 6.69 -19.09
CA ARG A 221 13.54 8.07 -19.43
C ARG A 221 13.87 8.12 -20.93
N PHE A 222 13.03 8.74 -21.74
CA PHE A 222 13.43 9.10 -23.11
C PHE A 222 14.43 10.24 -22.99
N THR A 223 15.71 9.92 -22.88
CA THR A 223 16.76 10.90 -23.15
C THR A 223 16.75 11.16 -24.64
N PHE A 224 16.11 12.25 -25.07
CA PHE A 224 16.49 12.88 -26.33
C PHE A 224 17.93 13.33 -26.15
N ASN A 225 18.88 12.53 -26.63
CA ASN A 225 20.21 13.06 -26.88
C ASN A 225 20.06 13.95 -28.13
N PRO A 226 20.30 15.27 -28.02
CA PRO A 226 20.18 16.20 -29.14
C PRO A 226 21.17 15.87 -30.26
#